data_AF-A0A3P6ABR8-F1
#
_entry.id   AF-A0A3P6ABR8-F1
#
_cell.length_a   1.000
_cell.length_b   1.000
_cell.length_c   1.000
_cell.angle_alpha   90.00
_cell.angle_beta   90.00
_cell.angle_gamma   90.00
#
_symmetry.space_group_name_H-M   'P 1'
#
loop_
_entity.id
_entity.type
_entity.pdbx_description
1 polymer ?
#
loop_
_entity_poly.entity_id
_entity_poly.type
_entity_poly.pdbx_seq_one_letter_code
_entity_poly.pdbx_strand_id
1 'polypeptide(L)' 'MLRFDLGMILIATDEFSAGNKLGQGGFGSVYKGILPSGQEIAVKRLAGGSGQGDLEFKNEVLLLTRLQHRNLV' A
#
# COMPACT_ATOMS: atom_id res chain seq x y z
N MET A 1 -1.79 -8.67 11.78
CA MET A 1 -1.43 -7.56 10.88
C MET A 1 -0.06 -7.06 11.30
N LEU A 2 0.90 -7.02 10.37
CA LEU A 2 2.23 -6.45 10.64
C LEU A 2 2.12 -4.92 10.58
N ARG A 3 2.85 -4.22 11.44
CA ARG A 3 2.93 -2.74 11.45
C ARG A 3 4.31 -2.33 10.97
N PHE A 4 4.34 -1.42 10.01
CA PHE A 4 5.56 -0.84 9.48
C PHE A 4 5.59 0.64 9.83
N ASP A 5 6.77 1.14 10.19
CA ASP A 5 7.00 2.56 10.36
C ASP A 5 6.98 3.27 8.99
N LEU A 6 6.47 4.50 8.94
CA LEU A 6 6.39 5.25 7.69
C LEU A 6 7.78 5.51 7.09
N GLY A 7 8.79 5.78 7.92
CA GLY A 7 10.18 5.94 7.48
C GLY A 7 10.73 4.69 6.81
N MET A 8 10.40 3.50 7.33
CA MET A 8 10.77 2.24 6.68
C MET A 8 10.11 2.09 5.30
N ILE A 9 8.84 2.46 5.17
CA ILE A 9 8.12 2.41 3.89
C ILE A 9 8.72 3.42 2.88
N LEU A 10 9.07 4.62 3.34
CA LEU A 10 9.73 5.63 2.50
C LEU A 10 11.07 5.13 1.96
N ILE A 11 11.93 4.61 2.83
CA ILE A 11 13.23 4.06 2.43
C ILE A 11 13.03 2.88 1.46
N ALA A 12 12.12 1.95 1.79
CA ALA A 12 11.89 0.77 0.98
C ALA A 12 11.41 1.10 -0.43
N THR A 13 10.66 2.21 -0.61
CA THR A 13 10.07 2.62 -1.88
C THR A 13 10.86 3.70 -2.61
N ASP A 14 12.03 4.10 -2.10
CA ASP A 14 12.79 5.26 -2.59
C ASP A 14 11.91 6.52 -2.63
N GLU A 15 11.29 6.84 -1.50
CA GLU A 15 10.36 7.97 -1.33
C GLU A 15 9.18 7.97 -2.31
N PHE A 16 8.65 6.79 -2.63
CA PHE A 16 7.63 6.60 -3.68
C PHE A 16 8.09 7.09 -5.07
N SER A 17 9.36 6.84 -5.40
CA SER A 17 9.96 7.14 -6.70
C SER A 17 9.11 6.61 -7.85
N ALA A 18 9.01 7.40 -8.92
CA ALA A 18 8.28 7.02 -10.13
C ALA A 18 8.87 5.74 -10.77
N GLY A 19 10.18 5.50 -10.62
CA GLY A 19 10.84 4.28 -11.09
C GLY A 19 10.35 3.01 -10.39
N ASN A 20 9.81 3.14 -9.18
CA ASN A 20 9.22 2.04 -8.41
C ASN A 20 7.71 1.92 -8.60
N LYS A 21 7.06 2.78 -9.39
CA LYS A 21 5.60 2.72 -9.57
C LYS A 21 5.20 1.48 -10.38
N LEU A 22 4.36 0.65 -9.78
CA LEU A 22 3.80 -0.55 -10.41
C LEU A 22 2.48 -0.27 -11.13
N GLY A 23 1.71 0.71 -10.64
CA GLY A 23 0.43 1.07 -11.26
C GLY A 23 -0.32 2.16 -10.51
N GLN A 24 -1.45 2.59 -11.09
CA GLN A 24 -2.37 3.54 -10.47
C GLN A 24 -3.81 3.18 -10.84
N GLY A 25 -4.69 3.25 -9.86
CA GLY A 25 -6.14 3.14 -10.05
C GLY A 25 -6.87 4.31 -9.39
N GLY A 26 -8.20 4.22 -9.34
CA GLY A 26 -9.05 5.24 -8.71
C GLY A 26 -8.74 5.49 -7.22
N PHE A 27 -8.14 4.51 -6.55
CA PHE A 27 -7.88 4.52 -5.11
C PHE A 27 -6.41 4.81 -4.74
N GLY A 28 -5.61 5.29 -5.69
CA GLY A 28 -4.21 5.64 -5.46
C GLY A 28 -3.22 4.85 -6.30
N SER A 29 -1.95 4.96 -5.94
CA SER A 29 -0.82 4.38 -6.68
C SER A 29 -0.18 3.24 -5.90
N VAL A 30 0.30 2.23 -6.60
CA VAL A 30 1.03 1.10 -6.02
C VAL A 30 2.49 1.20 -6.43
N TYR A 31 3.39 1.01 -5.46
CA TYR A 31 4.83 1.09 -5.63
C TYR A 31 5.49 -0.21 -5.19
N LYS A 32 6.55 -0.62 -5.90
CA LYS A 32 7.47 -1.65 -5.46
C LYS A 32 8.31 -1.10 -4.31
N GLY A 33 8.55 -1.90 -3.30
CA GLY A 33 9.53 -1.61 -2.27
C GLY A 33 10.38 -2.83 -1.93
N ILE A 34 11.57 -2.60 -1.38
CA ILE A 34 12.46 -3.65 -0.88
C ILE A 34 12.74 -3.36 0.59
N LEU A 35 12.31 -4.26 1.47
CA LEU A 35 12.60 -4.16 2.90
C LEU A 35 14.09 -4.42 3.17
N PRO A 36 14.64 -4.00 4.33
CA PRO A 36 16.04 -4.31 4.70
C PRO A 36 16.38 -5.80 4.71
N SER A 37 15.37 -6.67 4.87
CA SER A 37 15.51 -8.13 4.75
C SER A 37 15.73 -8.63 3.32
N GLY A 38 15.67 -7.75 2.31
CA GLY A 38 15.65 -8.11 0.89
C GLY A 38 14.27 -8.53 0.37
N GLN A 39 13.25 -8.56 1.23
CA GLN A 39 11.89 -8.93 0.83
C GLN A 39 11.25 -7.84 -0.04
N GLU A 40 10.77 -8.24 -1.22
CA GLU A 40 9.97 -7.37 -2.08
C GLU A 40 8.54 -7.21 -1.54
N ILE A 41 8.03 -5.99 -1.57
CA ILE A 41 6.67 -5.63 -1.14
C ILE A 41 5.99 -4.73 -2.18
N ALA A 42 4.66 -4.74 -2.18
CA ALA A 42 3.85 -3.75 -2.88
C ALA A 42 3.24 -2.79 -1.85
N VAL A 43 3.47 -1.49 -2.02
CA VAL A 43 2.97 -0.44 -1.14
C VAL A 43 1.92 0.37 -1.87
N LYS A 44 0.68 0.31 -1.41
CA LYS A 44 -0.42 1.13 -1.94
C LYS A 44 -0.49 2.47 -1.19
N ARG A 45 -0.23 3.56 -1.90
CA ARG A 45 -0.37 4.93 -1.41
C ARG A 45 -1.71 5.50 -1.88
N LEU A 46 -2.63 5.72 -0.94
CA LEU A 46 -3.93 6.31 -1.22
C LEU A 46 -3.77 7.78 -1.65
N ALA A 47 -4.62 8.23 -2.57
CA ALA A 47 -4.62 9.61 -3.04
C ALA A 47 -5.19 10.54 -1.95
N GLY A 48 -4.40 11.50 -1.48
CA GLY A 48 -4.86 12.53 -0.55
C GLY A 48 -5.66 13.60 -1.28
N GLY A 49 -6.98 13.58 -1.17
CA GLY A 49 -7.80 14.66 -1.74
C GLY A 49 -9.31 14.46 -1.83
N SER A 50 -9.84 13.25 -1.66
CA SER A 50 -11.28 13.01 -1.91
C SER A 50 -12.19 13.22 -0.70
N GLY A 51 -11.65 13.43 0.51
CA GLY A 51 -12.44 13.31 1.75
C GLY A 51 -12.95 11.89 2.03
N GLN A 52 -12.74 10.96 1.08
CA GLN A 52 -13.20 9.58 1.06
C GLN A 52 -12.07 8.60 1.42
N GLY A 53 -10.80 9.01 1.30
CA GLY A 53 -9.63 8.17 1.50
C GLY A 53 -9.53 7.49 2.87
N ASP A 54 -9.95 8.14 3.96
CA ASP A 54 -9.97 7.51 5.30
C ASP A 54 -11.07 6.44 5.41
N LEU A 55 -12.23 6.70 4.80
CA LEU A 55 -13.34 5.75 4.77
C LEU A 55 -13.00 4.56 3.88
N GLU A 56 -12.35 4.81 2.75
CA GLU A 56 -11.85 3.80 1.82
C GLU A 56 -10.74 2.95 2.44
N PHE A 57 -9.79 3.58 3.16
CA PHE A 57 -8.76 2.84 3.92
C PHE A 57 -9.41 1.92 4.95
N LYS A 58 -10.34 2.44 5.75
CA LYS A 58 -11.08 1.64 6.75
C LYS A 58 -11.86 0.51 6.09
N ASN A 59 -12.51 0.77 4.96
CA ASN A 59 -13.25 -0.24 4.22
C ASN A 59 -12.32 -1.32 3.66
N GLU A 60 -11.20 -0.96 3.04
CA GLU A 60 -10.24 -1.92 2.48
C GLU A 60 -9.62 -2.78 3.58
N VAL A 61 -9.17 -2.18 4.69
CA VAL A 61 -8.66 -2.92 5.85
C VAL A 61 -9.74 -3.82 6.47
N LEU A 62 -10.98 -3.33 6.60
CA LEU A 62 -12.10 -4.13 7.11
C LEU A 62 -12.48 -5.28 6.18
N LEU A 63 -12.43 -5.07 4.86
CA LEU A 63 -12.76 -6.10 3.87
C LEU A 63 -11.69 -7.20 3.87
N LEU A 64 -10.42 -6.82 3.84
CA LEU A 64 -9.28 -7.75 3.86
C LEU A 64 -9.21 -8.56 5.16
N THR A 65 -9.68 -8.00 6.29
CA THR A 65 -9.77 -8.74 7.55
C THR A 65 -10.94 -9.72 7.61
N ARG A 66 -12.00 -9.52 6.81
CA ARG A 66 -13.21 -10.37 6.81
C ARG A 66 -13.23 -11.40 5.68
N LEU A 67 -12.60 -11.12 4.54
CA LEU A 67 -12.59 -11.98 3.37
C LEU A 67 -11.25 -12.69 3.26
N GLN A 68 -11.15 -13.88 3.85
CA GLN A 68 -10.04 -14.80 3.60
C GLN A 68 -10.49 -15.82 2.56
N HIS A 69 -10.10 -15.59 1.30
CA HIS A 69 -10.34 -16.53 0.21
C HIS A 69 -9.05 -16.73 -0.57
N ARG A 70 -8.78 -17.95 -1.04
CA ARG A 70 -7.55 -18.30 -1.78
C ARG A 70 -7.30 -17.47 -3.05
N ASN A 71 -8.34 -16.81 -3.57
CA ASN A 71 -8.30 -15.98 -4.78
C ASN A 71 -8.49 -14.47 -4.49
N LEU A 72 -8.56 -14.07 -3.21
CA LEU A 72 -8.60 -12.67 -2.80
C LEU A 72 -7.29 -12.34 -2.10
N VAL A 73 -6.63 -11.30 -2.61
CA VAL A 73 -5.35 -10.77 -2.12
C VAL A 73 -5.56 -9.37 -1.55
#